data_AF-A0A142GUE9-F1
#
_entry.id   AF-A0A142GUE9-F1
#
_cell.length_a   1.000
_cell.length_b   1.000
_cell.length_c   1.000
_cell.angle_alpha   90.00
_cell.angle_beta   90.00
_cell.angle_gamma   90.00
#
_symmetry.space_group_name_H-M   'P 1'
#
loop_
_entity.id
_entity.type
_entity.pdbx_description
1 polymer ?
#
loop_
_entity_poly.entity_id
_entity_poly.type
_entity_poly.pdbx_seq_one_letter_code
_entity_poly.pdbx_strand_id
1 'polypeptide(L)' 'RMPVRVKDKVVILRGDFAFVEGEVTEVDKRIRIYIDGVTVEKADGTERFYPVHPSNVQITNLNLKDDRRSRMI' A
#
# COMPACT_ATOMS: atom_id res chain seq x y z
N ARG A 1 1.09 6.94 14.76
CA ARG A 1 0.85 6.38 13.40
C ARG A 1 2.18 5.90 12.86
N MET A 2 2.25 4.65 12.41
CA MET A 2 3.49 4.06 11.89
C MET A 2 3.63 4.38 10.39
N PRO A 3 4.83 4.72 9.89
CA PRO A 3 5.01 5.00 8.47
C PRO A 3 4.90 3.71 7.66
N VAL A 4 4.08 3.74 6.61
CA VAL A 4 3.98 2.65 5.63
C VAL A 4 5.27 2.60 4.81
N ARG A 5 5.80 1.39 4.61
CA ARG A 5 6.97 1.12 3.80
C ARG A 5 6.68 0.08 2.74
N VAL A 6 7.57 0.03 1.77
CA VAL A 6 7.59 -1.02 0.74
C VAL A 6 7.66 -2.39 1.42
N LYS A 7 6.87 -3.34 0.92
CA LYS A 7 6.68 -4.71 1.44
C LYS A 7 5.90 -4.86 2.74
N ASP A 8 5.28 -3.80 3.27
CA ASP A 8 4.26 -3.99 4.29
C ASP A 8 3.00 -4.58 3.63
N LYS A 9 2.31 -5.49 4.34
CA LYS A 9 0.97 -5.92 3.93
C LYS A 9 -0.06 -5.00 4.53
N VAL A 10 -1.00 -4.61 3.69
CA VAL A 10 -2.00 -3.62 4.04
C VAL A 10 -3.39 -4.03 3.55
N VAL A 11 -4.41 -3.55 4.24
CA VAL A 11 -5.82 -3.67 3.87
C VAL A 11 -6.36 -2.27 3.59
N ILE A 12 -7.04 -2.09 2.47
CA ILE A 12 -7.73 -0.84 2.16
C ILE A 12 -9.06 -0.82 2.91
N LEU A 13 -9.33 0.26 3.65
CA LEU A 13 -10.57 0.41 4.42
C LEU A 13 -11.63 1.25 3.69
N ARG A 14 -11.21 2.10 2.75
CA ARG A 14 -12.10 3.07 2.08
C ARG A 14 -11.79 3.18 0.59
N GLY A 15 -12.83 3.40 -0.21
CA GLY A 15 -12.77 3.56 -1.66
C GLY A 15 -13.32 2.33 -2.40
N ASP A 16 -13.14 2.32 -3.72
CA ASP A 16 -13.67 1.24 -4.59
C ASP A 16 -13.01 -0.12 -4.33
N PHE A 17 -11.78 -0.09 -3.81
CA PHE A 17 -10.99 -1.28 -3.45
C PHE A 17 -11.06 -1.60 -1.95
N ALA A 18 -12.14 -1.21 -1.26
CA ALA A 18 -12.29 -1.51 0.17
C ALA A 18 -12.24 -3.02 0.44
N PHE A 19 -11.65 -3.39 1.57
CA PHE A 19 -11.42 -4.76 2.05
C PHE A 19 -10.46 -5.61 1.21
N VAL A 20 -9.81 -5.03 0.20
CA VAL A 20 -8.73 -5.69 -0.54
C VAL A 20 -7.46 -5.67 0.31
N GLU A 21 -6.84 -6.83 0.46
CA GLU A 21 -5.51 -6.99 1.05
C GLU A 21 -4.46 -7.02 -0.06
N GLY A 22 -3.30 -6.39 0.18
CA GLY A 22 -2.19 -6.45 -0.76
C GLY A 22 -0.86 -6.02 -0.14
N GLU A 23 0.22 -6.27 -0.87
CA GLU A 23 1.56 -5.82 -0.49
C GLU A 23 1.85 -4.46 -1.11
N VAL A 24 2.53 -3.59 -0.35
CA VAL A 24 2.94 -2.27 -0.87
C VAL A 24 4.14 -2.42 -1.79
N THR A 25 3.95 -2.14 -3.08
CA THR A 25 4.98 -2.22 -4.11
C THR A 25 5.84 -0.96 -4.14
N GLU A 26 5.23 0.20 -4.04
CA GLU A 26 5.92 1.49 -4.15
C GLU A 26 5.23 2.57 -3.30
N VAL A 27 6.05 3.47 -2.74
CA VAL A 27 5.61 4.67 -2.03
C VAL A 27 6.19 5.89 -2.74
N ASP A 28 5.31 6.71 -3.31
CA ASP A 28 5.68 7.92 -4.02
C ASP A 28 5.93 9.10 -3.05
N LYS A 29 6.77 10.06 -3.47
CA LYS A 29 7.05 11.31 -2.75
C LYS A 29 5.80 12.16 -2.53
N ARG A 30 4.75 11.95 -3.34
CA ARG A 30 3.43 12.59 -3.22
C ARG A 30 2.51 11.95 -2.18
N ILE A 31 3.05 11.11 -1.28
CA ILE A 31 2.27 10.43 -0.21
C ILE A 31 1.19 9.53 -0.83
N ARG A 32 1.54 8.85 -1.92
CA ARG A 32 0.70 7.86 -2.59
C ARG A 32 1.36 6.50 -2.51
N ILE A 33 0.54 5.48 -2.36
CA ILE A 33 0.97 4.10 -2.21
C ILE A 33 0.36 3.30 -3.35
N TYR A 34 1.17 2.43 -3.94
CA TYR A 34 0.75 1.45 -4.90
C TYR A 34 0.75 0.08 -4.24
N ILE A 35 -0.37 -0.62 -4.33
CA ILE A 35 -0.61 -1.89 -3.69
C ILE A 35 -0.78 -2.93 -4.79
N ASP A 36 -0.13 -4.08 -4.62
CA ASP A 36 -0.26 -5.21 -5.52
C ASP A 36 -1.69 -5.78 -5.46
N GLY A 37 -2.27 -6.06 -6.63
CA GLY A 37 -3.69 -6.42 -6.78
C GLY A 37 -4.66 -5.23 -6.87
N VAL A 38 -4.18 -3.99 -6.77
CA VAL A 38 -4.99 -2.79 -6.94
C VAL A 38 -4.62 -2.11 -8.26
N THR A 39 -5.14 -2.65 -9.34
CA THR A 39 -4.94 -2.15 -10.71
C THR A 39 -6.24 -1.62 -11.32
N VAL A 40 -6.08 -0.69 -12.26
CA VAL A 40 -7.17 -0.18 -13.09
C VAL A 40 -6.78 -0.44 -14.54
N GLU A 41 -7.68 -1.06 -15.28
CA GLU A 41 -7.56 -1.25 -16.73
C GLU A 41 -7.86 0.06 -17.46
N LYS A 42 -7.00 0.41 -18.42
CA LYS A 42 -7.29 1.47 -19.37
C LYS A 42 -8.06 0.93 -20.57
N ALA A 43 -8.68 1.85 -21.33
CA ALA A 43 -9.31 1.53 -22.62
C ALA A 43 -8.35 0.83 -23.61
N ASP A 44 -7.04 1.09 -23.48
CA ASP A 44 -5.99 0.47 -24.31
C ASP A 44 -5.61 -0.96 -23.84
N GLY A 45 -6.26 -1.51 -22.81
CA GLY A 45 -5.99 -2.84 -22.26
C GLY A 45 -4.77 -2.93 -21.35
N THR A 46 -4.04 -1.84 -21.12
CA THR A 46 -2.92 -1.81 -20.18
C THR A 46 -3.42 -1.64 -18.75
N GLU A 47 -2.90 -2.44 -17.82
CA GLU A 47 -3.14 -2.27 -16.39
C GLU A 47 -2.20 -1.22 -15.78
N ARG A 48 -2.74 -0.37 -14.91
CA ARG A 48 -1.95 0.57 -14.11
C ARG A 48 -2.35 0.47 -12.64
N PHE A 49 -1.36 0.52 -11.75
CA PHE A 49 -1.63 0.58 -10.32
C PHE A 49 -2.44 1.83 -9.94
N TYR A 50 -3.45 1.62 -9.11
CA TYR A 50 -4.27 2.70 -8.58
C TYR A 50 -3.53 3.38 -7.42
N PRO A 51 -3.42 4.73 -7.42
CA PRO A 51 -2.79 5.43 -6.31
C PRO A 51 -3.72 5.50 -5.10
N VAL A 52 -3.31 4.91 -3.98
CA VAL A 52 -4.06 4.94 -2.72
C VAL A 52 -3.39 5.87 -1.71
N HIS A 53 -4.19 6.64 -0.98
CA HIS A 53 -3.69 7.48 0.10
C HIS A 53 -3.52 6.65 1.39
N PRO A 54 -2.38 6.72 2.10
CA PRO A 54 -2.11 5.92 3.30
C PRO A 54 -3.15 6.04 4.42
N SER A 55 -3.89 7.16 4.49
CA SER A 55 -4.93 7.33 5.53
C SER A 55 -6.10 6.36 5.37
N ASN A 56 -6.30 5.81 4.18
CA ASN A 56 -7.42 4.93 3.86
C ASN A 56 -7.03 3.45 4.01
N VAL A 57 -5.86 3.19 4.60
CA VAL A 57 -5.21 1.89 4.59
C VAL A 57 -4.82 1.53 6.03
N GLN A 58 -4.96 0.25 6.37
CA GLN A 58 -4.54 -0.33 7.64
C GLN A 58 -3.43 -1.35 7.39
N ILE A 59 -2.36 -1.31 8.18
CA ILE A 59 -1.27 -2.28 8.08
C ILE A 59 -1.68 -3.57 8.81
N THR A 60 -1.63 -4.71 8.11
CA THR A 60 -1.89 -6.04 8.67
C THR A 60 -0.60 -6.72 9.10
N ASN A 61 0.45 -6.67 8.25
CA ASN A 61 1.76 -7.21 8.58
C ASN A 61 2.85 -6.20 8.27
N LEU A 62 3.77 -6.04 9.23
CA LEU A 62 4.91 -5.14 9.12
C LEU A 62 6.12 -5.89 8.60
N ASN A 63 6.84 -5.29 7.66
CA ASN A 63 8.15 -5.77 7.27
C ASN A 63 9.20 -5.31 8.28
N LEU A 64 9.75 -6.25 9.05
CA LEU A 64 10.69 -6.02 10.16
C LEU A 64 12.16 -6.21 9.78
N LYS A 65 12.50 -6.25 8.48
CA LYS A 65 13.88 -6.46 8.02
C LYS A 65 14.87 -5.35 8.44
N ASP A 66 14.40 -4.20 8.89
CA ASP A 66 15.24 -3.06 9.27
C ASP A 66 15.32 -2.92 10.80
N ASP A 67 16.54 -3.03 11.34
CA ASP A 67 16.85 -2.94 12.78
C ASP A 67 16.44 -1.60 13.42
N ARG A 68 16.31 -0.53 12.62
CA ARG A 68 15.82 0.76 13.12
C ARG A 68 14.30 0.78 13.25
N ARG A 69 13.60 0.04 12.38
CA ARG A 69 12.15 -0.07 12.38
C ARG A 69 11.66 -1.00 13.48
N SER A 70 12.40 -2.08 13.75
CA SER A 70 12.13 -2.98 14.87
C SER A 70 12.30 -2.28 16.23
N ARG A 71 13.31 -1.42 16.38
CA ARG A 71 13.52 -0.60 17.59
C ARG A 71 12.48 0.51 17.82
N MET A 72 11.68 0.85 16.81
CA MET A 72 10.63 1.87 16.90
C MET A 72 9.27 1.31 17.33
N ILE A 73 9.16 -0.02 17.40
CA ILE A 73 7.99 -0.74 17.93
C ILE A 73 8.21 -0.93 19.43
#